data_AF-A0A9D3XI81-F1
#
_entry.id   AF-A0A9D3XI81-F1
#
_cell.length_a   1.000
_cell.length_b   1.000
_cell.length_c   1.000
_cell.angle_alpha   90.00
_cell.angle_beta   90.00
_cell.angle_gamma   90.00
#
_symmetry.space_group_name_H-M   'P 1'
#
loop_
_entity.id
_entity.type
_entity.pdbx_description
1 polymer ?
#
loop_
_entity_poly.entity_id
_entity_poly.type
_entity_poly.pdbx_seq_one_letter_code
_entity_poly.pdbx_strand_id
1 'polypeptide(L)'
;MGSEISLADLVAIRELMQPIGAACNIFEGWPKLVTWRSQVEEAVGKELFQEAHEWILNAQDLRKVQIDPQMKEEMKPQLLKMLK
;
A
#
# COMPACT_ATOMS: atom_id res chain seq x y z
N MET A 1 -4.70 20.01 -8.93
CA MET A 1 -5.42 18.73 -9.03
C MET A 1 -6.81 19.02 -9.60
N GLY A 2 -7.32 18.11 -10.43
CA GLY A 2 -8.61 18.27 -11.12
C GLY A 2 -9.81 18.06 -10.19
N SER A 3 -11.01 18.28 -10.72
CA SER A 3 -12.27 18.07 -10.01
C SER A 3 -12.74 16.61 -9.99
N GLU A 4 -12.05 15.73 -10.72
CA GLU A 4 -12.41 14.33 -10.91
C GLU A 4 -11.23 13.41 -10.59
N ILE A 5 -11.55 12.19 -10.20
CA ILE A 5 -10.55 11.12 -9.99
C ILE A 5 -9.87 10.81 -11.32
N SER A 6 -8.54 10.64 -11.26
CA SER A 6 -7.70 10.37 -12.41
C SER A 6 -6.77 9.18 -12.17
N LEU A 7 -6.03 8.78 -13.21
CA LEU A 7 -4.99 7.76 -13.07
C LEU A 7 -3.92 8.14 -12.03
N ALA A 8 -3.66 9.43 -11.84
CA ALA A 8 -2.71 9.89 -10.83
C ALA A 8 -3.19 9.52 -9.41
N ASP A 9 -4.49 9.61 -9.15
CA ASP A 9 -5.08 9.25 -7.86
C ASP A 9 -5.03 7.73 -7.63
N LEU A 10 -5.29 6.93 -8.67
CA LEU A 10 -5.20 5.47 -8.61
C LEU A 10 -3.78 5.00 -8.31
N VAL A 11 -2.77 5.59 -8.96
CA VAL A 11 -1.37 5.28 -8.68
C VAL A 11 -0.99 5.74 -7.28
N ALA A 12 -1.39 6.96 -6.88
CA ALA A 12 -1.07 7.49 -5.56
C ALA A 12 -1.67 6.64 -4.43
N ILE A 13 -2.95 6.24 -4.53
CA ILE A 13 -3.57 5.45 -3.47
C ILE A 13 -2.94 4.07 -3.35
N ARG A 14 -2.59 3.43 -4.47
CA ARG A 14 -1.88 2.14 -4.48
C ARG A 14 -0.54 2.22 -3.76
N GLU A 15 0.24 3.28 -3.97
CA GLU A 15 1.52 3.47 -3.26
C GLU A 15 1.31 3.76 -1.76
N LEU A 16 0.29 4.55 -1.40
CA LEU A 16 -0.01 4.87 0.00
C LEU A 16 -0.56 3.66 0.78
N MET A 17 -1.15 2.66 0.12
CA MET A 17 -1.61 1.44 0.79
C MET A 17 -0.46 0.51 1.23
N GLN A 18 0.74 0.63 0.67
CA GLN A 18 1.91 -0.17 1.09
C GLN A 18 2.36 0.12 2.54
N PRO A 19 2.65 1.38 2.95
CA PRO A 19 3.01 1.68 4.33
C PRO A 19 1.85 1.42 5.30
N ILE A 20 0.59 1.51 4.87
CA ILE A 20 -0.57 1.14 5.70
C ILE A 20 -0.54 -0.36 6.03
N GLY A 21 -0.29 -1.22 5.03
CA GLY A 21 -0.09 -2.65 5.25
C GLY A 21 1.08 -2.96 6.20
N ALA A 22 2.11 -2.09 6.20
CA ALA A 22 3.22 -2.15 7.15
C ALA A 22 2.90 -1.57 8.55
N ALA A 23 1.64 -1.21 8.83
CA ALA A 23 1.17 -0.59 10.07
C ALA A 23 1.67 0.85 10.32
N CYS A 24 2.07 1.58 9.28
CA CYS A 24 2.42 2.99 9.37
C CYS A 24 1.17 3.87 9.27
N ASN A 25 0.96 4.75 10.25
CA ASN A 25 -0.19 5.67 10.26
C ASN A 25 0.04 6.93 9.43
N ILE A 26 0.07 6.79 8.10
CA ILE A 26 0.44 7.89 7.18
C ILE A 26 -0.62 9.00 7.04
N PHE A 27 -1.86 8.73 7.46
CA PHE A 27 -2.96 9.69 7.34
C PHE A 27 -3.16 10.54 8.61
N GLU A 28 -2.46 10.22 9.69
CA GLU A 28 -2.53 10.96 10.95
C GLU A 28 -2.14 12.42 10.76
N GLY A 29 -2.99 13.35 11.20
CA GLY A 29 -2.76 14.79 11.04
C GLY A 29 -3.04 15.34 9.64
N TRP A 30 -3.49 14.51 8.68
CA TRP A 30 -3.76 14.91 7.30
C TRP A 30 -5.24 14.74 6.91
N PRO A 31 -6.18 15.54 7.46
CA PRO A 31 -7.61 15.37 7.23
C PRO A 31 -8.02 15.47 5.76
N LYS A 32 -7.36 16.35 4.98
CA LYS A 32 -7.61 16.43 3.53
C LYS A 32 -7.23 15.14 2.79
N LEU A 33 -6.18 14.47 3.24
CA LEU A 33 -5.71 13.22 2.64
C LEU A 33 -6.64 12.06 3.00
N VAL A 34 -7.21 12.06 4.21
CA VAL A 34 -8.27 11.12 4.61
C VAL A 34 -9.51 11.29 3.73
N THR A 35 -9.96 12.53 3.54
CA THR A 35 -11.10 12.83 2.65
C THR A 35 -10.82 12.39 1.22
N TRP A 36 -9.65 12.73 0.69
CA TRP A 36 -9.24 12.31 -0.65
C TRP A 36 -9.24 10.78 -0.80
N ARG A 37 -8.67 10.03 0.15
CA ARG A 37 -8.71 8.57 0.14
C ARG A 37 -10.15 8.06 0.05
N SER A 38 -11.06 8.59 0.87
CA SER A 38 -12.46 8.16 0.86
C SER A 38 -13.15 8.44 -0.49
N GLN A 39 -12.79 9.53 -1.16
CA GLN A 39 -13.31 9.86 -2.49
C GLN A 39 -12.77 8.91 -3.56
N VAL A 40 -11.48 8.56 -3.49
CA VAL A 40 -10.87 7.58 -4.40
C VAL A 40 -11.49 6.20 -4.19
N GLU A 41 -11.66 5.77 -2.94
CA GLU A 41 -12.27 4.50 -2.59
C GLU A 41 -13.72 4.39 -3.09
N GLU A 42 -14.51 5.46 -2.94
CA GLU A 42 -15.88 5.50 -3.46
C GLU A 42 -15.92 5.46 -4.99
N ALA A 43 -15.01 6.17 -5.67
CA ALA A 43 -14.94 6.20 -7.12
C ALA A 43 -14.49 4.86 -7.73
N VAL A 44 -13.60 4.13 -7.05
CA VAL A 44 -13.15 2.77 -7.47
C VAL A 44 -14.22 1.73 -7.15
N GLY A 45 -15.01 1.94 -6.10
CA GLY A 45 -15.93 0.97 -5.54
C GLY A 45 -15.28 0.19 -4.40
N LYS A 46 -15.97 0.15 -3.25
CA LYS A 46 -15.42 -0.38 -1.98
C LYS A 46 -15.02 -1.85 -2.07
N GLU A 47 -15.79 -2.67 -2.77
CA GLU A 47 -15.50 -4.09 -2.93
C GLU A 47 -14.19 -4.31 -3.69
N LEU A 48 -14.04 -3.67 -4.86
CA LEU A 48 -12.81 -3.74 -5.64
C LEU A 48 -11.62 -3.13 -4.90
N PHE A 49 -11.84 -2.02 -4.19
CA PHE A 49 -10.79 -1.40 -3.38
C PHE A 49 -10.31 -2.35 -2.27
N GLN A 50 -11.22 -3.03 -1.58
CA GLN A 50 -10.88 -3.99 -0.54
C GLN A 50 -10.18 -5.22 -1.12
N GLU A 51 -10.70 -5.79 -2.21
CA GLU A 51 -10.10 -6.95 -2.91
C GLU A 51 -8.67 -6.65 -3.35
N ALA A 52 -8.45 -5.51 -4.00
CA ALA A 52 -7.13 -5.12 -4.50
C ALA A 52 -6.09 -4.92 -3.39
N HIS A 53 -6.53 -4.59 -2.16
CA HIS A 53 -5.64 -4.34 -1.03
C HIS A 53 -5.65 -5.45 0.03
N GLU A 54 -6.40 -6.54 -0.15
CA GLU A 54 -6.52 -7.60 0.83
C GLU A 54 -5.15 -8.17 1.23
N TRP A 55 -4.30 -8.47 0.25
CA TRP A 55 -3.00 -9.06 0.50
C TRP A 55 -2.07 -8.14 1.30
N ILE A 56 -2.03 -6.84 0.96
CA ILE A 56 -1.15 -5.88 1.63
C ILE A 56 -1.67 -5.55 3.04
N LEU A 57 -2.98 -5.51 3.25
CA LEU A 57 -3.58 -5.30 4.58
C LEU A 57 -3.33 -6.49 5.52
N ASN A 58 -3.20 -7.70 4.97
CA ASN A 58 -2.84 -8.91 5.71
C ASN A 58 -1.32 -9.19 5.73
N ALA A 59 -0.48 -8.29 5.24
CA ALA A 59 0.97 -8.49 5.16
C ALA A 59 1.63 -8.72 6.54
N GLN A 60 0.98 -8.31 7.62
CA GLN A 60 1.44 -8.59 8.98
C GLN A 60 1.52 -10.10 9.28
N ASP A 61 0.65 -10.91 8.67
CA ASP A 61 0.71 -12.37 8.79
C ASP A 61 1.91 -12.97 8.04
N LEU A 62 2.43 -12.26 7.02
CA LEU A 62 3.67 -12.66 6.34
C LEU A 62 4.88 -12.62 7.27
N ARG A 63 4.84 -11.87 8.38
CA ARG A 63 5.91 -11.90 9.39
C ARG A 63 6.05 -13.26 10.06
N LYS A 64 5.02 -14.10 10.02
CA LYS A 64 5.04 -15.47 10.57
C LYS A 64 5.67 -16.46 9.59
N VAL A 65 5.83 -16.08 8.32
CA VAL A 65 6.41 -16.94 7.30
C VAL A 65 7.92 -17.04 7.56
N GLN A 66 8.40 -18.27 7.77
CA GLN A 66 9.84 -18.52 7.77
C GLN A 66 10.37 -18.44 6.34
N ILE A 67 11.24 -17.47 6.11
CA ILE A 67 11.99 -17.34 4.87
C ILE A 67 13.19 -18.27 4.98
N ASP A 68 13.33 -19.17 4.01
CA ASP A 68 14.49 -20.05 3.89
C ASP A 68 15.81 -19.23 3.94
N PRO A 69 16.81 -19.64 4.75
CA PRO A 69 18.05 -18.88 4.90
C PRO A 69 18.82 -18.66 3.59
N GLN A 70 18.82 -19.63 2.68
CA GLN A 70 19.48 -19.49 1.38
C GLN A 70 18.73 -18.47 0.52
N MET A 71 17.39 -18.59 0.45
CA MET A 71 16.55 -17.62 -0.27
C MET A 71 16.75 -16.19 0.26
N LYS A 72 16.90 -16.02 1.58
CA LYS A 72 17.16 -14.71 2.20
C LYS A 72 18.48 -14.08 1.72
N GLU A 73 19.57 -14.85 1.68
CA GLU A 73 20.86 -14.34 1.21
C GLU A 73 20.85 -14.03 -0.30
N GLU A 74 20.11 -14.81 -1.10
CA GLU A 74 19.92 -14.55 -2.53
C GLU A 74 19.11 -13.27 -2.80
N MET A 75 18.09 -12.99 -1.99
CA MET A 75 17.24 -11.79 -2.12
C MET A 75 17.92 -10.50 -1.65
N LYS A 76 18.79 -10.59 -0.64
CA LYS A 76 19.48 -9.45 -0.02
C LYS A 76 20.09 -8.44 -1.01
N PRO A 77 20.91 -8.82 -2.01
CA PRO A 77 21.48 -7.85 -2.94
C PRO A 77 20.43 -7.13 -3.79
N GLN A 78 19.30 -7.78 -4.11
CA GLN A 78 18.21 -7.16 -4.87
C GLN A 78 17.48 -6.13 -4.00
N LEU A 79 17.15 -6.48 -2.76
CA LEU A 79 16.52 -5.56 -1.80
C LEU A 79 17.41 -4.34 -1.52
N LEU A 80 18.72 -4.53 -1.36
CA LEU A 80 19.66 -3.43 -1.17
C LEU A 80 19.77 -2.51 -2.40
N LYS A 81 19.48 -3.00 -3.62
CA LYS A 81 19.39 -2.14 -4.82
C LYS A 81 18.11 -1.32 -4.83
N MET A 82 17.01 -1.84 -4.30
CA MET A 82 15.71 -1.13 -4.25
C MET A 82 15.69 0.01 -3.24
N LEU A 83 16.62 0.03 -2.27
CA LEU A 83 16.77 1.08 -1.27
C LEU A 83 17.67 2.25 -1.72
N LYS A 84 18.26 2.16 -2.91
CA LYS A 84 19.15 3.18 -3.49
C LYS A 84 18.44 3.94 -4.60
#